data_AF-A0A448WUP8-F1
#
_entry.id   AF-A0A448WUP8-F1
#
_cell.length_a   1.000
_cell.length_b   1.000
_cell.length_c   1.000
_cell.angle_alpha   90.00
_cell.angle_beta   90.00
_cell.angle_gamma   90.00
#
_symmetry.space_group_name_H-M   'P 1'
#
loop_
_entity.id
_entity.type
_entity.pdbx_description
1 polymer ?
#
loop_
_entity_poly.entity_id
_entity_poly.type
_entity_poly.pdbx_seq_one_letter_code
_entity_poly.pdbx_strand_id
1 'polypeptide(L)'
;MHIFATLYMFLGLAIVCDAYFVPSLEVISEVWNLKPDVAGATFMAAGSSAPELATTLVGVFISKDDVGLGAVVGSADFNVMLVISLCALFAKQFLVMYMNTI
;
A
#
# COMPACT_ATOMS: atom_id res chain seq x y z
N MET A 1 -26.28 -5.58 10.05
CA MET A 1 -26.34 -4.71 8.86
C MET A 1 -25.00 -4.00 8.58
N HIS A 2 -24.31 -3.48 9.59
CA HIS A 2 -23.00 -2.82 9.40
C HIS A 2 -21.89 -3.72 8.84
N ILE A 3 -21.79 -4.99 9.28
CA ILE A 3 -20.75 -5.93 8.80
C ILE A 3 -20.79 -6.13 7.28
N PHE A 4 -21.99 -6.31 6.71
CA PHE A 4 -22.16 -6.50 5.26
C PHE A 4 -21.82 -5.23 4.47
N ALA A 5 -22.18 -4.06 4.99
CA ALA A 5 -21.84 -2.78 4.36
C ALA A 5 -20.32 -2.52 4.37
N THR A 6 -19.64 -2.80 5.49
CA THR A 6 -18.19 -2.66 5.59
C THR A 6 -17.47 -3.63 4.65
N LEU A 7 -17.91 -4.89 4.57
CA LEU A 7 -17.36 -5.88 3.63
C LEU A 7 -17.53 -5.46 2.16
N TYR A 8 -18.70 -4.94 1.80
CA TYR A 8 -18.97 -4.46 0.44
C TYR A 8 -18.07 -3.28 0.06
N MET A 9 -17.93 -2.30 0.96
CA MET A 9 -17.04 -1.16 0.75
C MET A 9 -15.57 -1.57 0.69
N PHE A 10 -15.15 -2.54 1.50
CA PHE A 10 -13.78 -3.08 1.47
C PHE A 10 -13.47 -3.77 0.13
N LEU A 11 -14.37 -4.62 -0.37
CA LEU A 11 -14.23 -5.22 -1.69
C LEU A 11 -14.20 -4.16 -2.80
N GLY A 12 -15.09 -3.16 -2.72
CA GLY A 12 -15.13 -2.08 -3.69
C GLY A 12 -13.81 -1.30 -3.76
N LEU A 13 -13.24 -0.96 -2.59
CA LEU A 13 -11.95 -0.28 -2.52
C LEU A 13 -10.82 -1.15 -3.09
N ALA A 14 -10.80 -2.45 -2.76
CA ALA A 14 -9.80 -3.39 -3.26
C ALA A 14 -9.83 -3.50 -4.80
N ILE A 15 -11.03 -3.63 -5.39
CA ILE A 15 -11.20 -3.71 -6.85
C ILE A 15 -10.79 -2.40 -7.52
N VAL A 16 -11.15 -1.25 -6.95
CA VAL A 16 -10.77 0.05 -7.51
C VAL A 16 -9.25 0.26 -7.46
N CYS A 17 -8.60 -0.14 -6.36
CA CYS A 17 -7.17 -0.02 -6.23
C CYS A 17 -6.43 -0.89 -7.25
N ASP A 18 -6.84 -2.14 -7.40
CA ASP A 18 -6.20 -3.09 -8.31
C ASP A 18 -6.48 -2.76 -9.78
N ALA A 19 -7.73 -2.47 -10.14
CA ALA A 19 -8.13 -2.30 -11.53
C ALA A 19 -7.86 -0.89 -12.11
N TYR A 20 -7.77 0.15 -11.27
CA TYR A 20 -7.63 1.53 -11.76
C TYR A 20 -6.40 2.22 -11.19
N PHE A 21 -6.12 2.06 -9.90
CA PHE A 21 -5.09 2.85 -9.24
C PHE A 21 -3.67 2.35 -9.56
N VAL A 22 -3.42 1.04 -9.48
CA VAL A 22 -2.13 0.44 -9.90
C VAL A 22 -1.76 0.76 -11.36
N PRO A 23 -2.61 0.52 -12.37
CA PRO A 23 -2.27 0.83 -13.75
C PRO A 23 -2.09 2.33 -14.01
N SER A 24 -2.79 3.20 -13.25
CA SER A 24 -2.55 4.64 -13.33
C SER A 24 -1.13 5.02 -12.86
N LEU A 25 -0.61 4.36 -11.83
CA LEU A 25 0.76 4.58 -11.35
C LEU A 25 1.80 4.08 -12.36
N GLU A 26 1.55 2.95 -13.03
CA GLU A 26 2.42 2.45 -14.10
C GLU A 26 2.53 3.44 -15.25
N VAL A 27 1.40 3.97 -15.74
CA VAL A 27 1.39 4.97 -16.82
C VAL A 27 2.16 6.23 -16.42
N ILE A 28 2.00 6.72 -15.19
CA ILE A 28 2.75 7.90 -14.70
C ILE A 28 4.25 7.59 -14.65
N SER A 29 4.63 6.41 -14.17
CA SER A 29 6.01 5.96 -14.13
C SER A 29 6.65 5.89 -15.53
N GLU A 30 5.90 5.39 -16.52
CA GLU A 30 6.35 5.33 -17.92
C GLU A 30 6.54 6.73 -18.52
N VAL A 31 5.59 7.64 -18.28
CA VAL A 31 5.65 9.03 -18.75
C VAL A 31 6.86 9.76 -18.16
N TRP A 32 7.21 9.49 -16.90
CA TRP A 32 8.38 10.05 -16.24
C TRP A 32 9.69 9.30 -16.52
N ASN A 33 9.66 8.24 -17.34
CA ASN A 33 10.83 7.44 -17.71
C ASN A 33 11.59 6.91 -16.47
N LEU A 34 10.89 6.56 -15.40
CA LEU A 34 11.52 5.97 -14.23
C LEU A 34 12.00 4.55 -14.53
N LYS A 35 13.16 4.19 -13.99
CA LYS A 35 13.63 2.81 -13.99
C LYS A 35 12.63 1.93 -13.22
N PRO A 36 12.21 0.77 -13.74
CA PRO A 36 11.17 -0.07 -13.14
C PRO A 36 11.45 -0.44 -11.68
N ASP A 37 12.73 -0.63 -11.32
CA ASP A 37 13.14 -0.90 -9.93
C ASP A 37 12.83 0.27 -8.99
N VAL A 38 13.07 1.51 -9.45
CA VAL A 38 12.85 2.73 -8.64
C VAL A 38 11.37 3.10 -8.61
N ALA A 39 10.69 2.94 -9.74
CA ALA A 39 9.25 3.13 -9.86
C ALA A 39 8.47 2.20 -8.92
N GLY A 40 8.85 0.91 -8.89
CA GLY A 40 8.24 -0.08 -8.00
C GLY A 40 8.52 0.21 -6.53
N ALA A 41 9.79 0.48 -6.20
CA ALA A 41 10.19 0.72 -4.81
C ALA A 41 9.61 2.01 -4.21
N THR A 42 9.35 3.03 -5.02
CA THR A 42 8.89 4.34 -4.54
C THR A 42 7.45 4.61 -4.91
N PHE A 43 7.13 4.65 -6.21
CA PHE A 43 5.86 5.18 -6.69
C PHE A 43 4.71 4.18 -6.55
N MET A 44 4.94 2.91 -6.91
CA MET A 44 3.95 1.85 -6.71
C MET A 44 3.74 1.52 -5.24
N ALA A 45 4.84 1.45 -4.47
CA ALA A 45 4.77 1.22 -3.02
C ALA A 45 4.06 2.36 -2.27
N ALA A 46 4.44 3.63 -2.51
CA ALA A 46 3.79 4.77 -1.87
C ALA A 46 2.33 4.94 -2.33
N GLY A 47 2.07 4.64 -3.60
CA GLY A 47 0.73 4.66 -4.16
C GLY A 47 -0.19 3.70 -3.42
N SER A 48 0.19 2.43 -3.25
CA SER A 48 -0.74 1.43 -2.67
C SER A 48 -1.19 1.79 -1.24
N SER A 49 -0.38 2.56 -0.50
CA SER A 49 -0.74 3.10 0.82
C SER A 49 -1.55 4.40 0.80
N ALA A 50 -1.74 5.06 -0.36
CA ALA A 50 -2.51 6.30 -0.46
C ALA A 50 -4.00 6.17 -0.08
N PRO A 51 -4.73 5.09 -0.45
CA PRO A 51 -6.12 4.87 -0.01
C PRO A 51 -6.23 4.66 1.51
N GLU A 52 -5.24 3.98 2.09
CA GLU A 52 -5.12 3.74 3.54
C GLU A 52 -4.84 5.06 4.27
N LEU A 53 -3.95 5.88 3.72
CA LEU A 53 -3.66 7.22 4.23
C LEU A 53 -4.89 8.15 4.14
N ALA A 54 -5.67 8.05 3.07
CA ALA A 54 -6.90 8.84 2.91
C ALA A 54 -7.99 8.43 3.91
N THR A 55 -8.22 7.12 4.09
CA THR A 55 -9.21 6.61 5.05
C THR A 55 -8.84 6.92 6.50
N THR A 56 -7.55 6.84 6.83
CA THR A 56 -7.03 7.22 8.15
C THR A 56 -7.12 8.73 8.40
N LEU A 57 -6.79 9.57 7.42
CA LEU A 57 -6.99 11.03 7.49
C LEU A 57 -8.47 11.39 7.73
N VAL A 58 -9.38 10.78 6.96
CA VAL A 58 -10.82 10.97 7.14
C VAL A 58 -11.24 10.55 8.55
N GLY A 59 -10.76 9.40 9.04
CA GLY A 59 -11.03 8.92 10.40
C GLY A 59 -10.56 9.88 11.49
N VAL A 60 -9.39 10.50 11.33
CA VAL A 60 -8.84 11.48 12.29
C VAL A 60 -9.63 12.79 12.25
N PHE A 61 -9.90 13.35 11.07
CA PHE A 61 -10.50 14.68 10.93
C PHE A 61 -12.03 14.71 11.16
N ILE A 62 -12.75 13.64 10.78
CA ILE A 62 -14.21 13.55 10.92
C ILE A 62 -14.64 12.97 12.26
N SER A 63 -14.01 11.89 12.74
CA SER A 63 -14.47 11.22 13.97
C SER A 63 -14.08 11.97 15.24
N LYS A 64 -13.11 12.90 15.19
CA LYS A 64 -12.68 13.75 16.33
C LYS A 64 -12.35 13.00 17.64
N ASP A 65 -12.13 11.69 17.56
CA ASP A 65 -11.78 10.84 18.69
C ASP A 65 -10.33 10.35 18.54
N ASP A 66 -9.63 10.18 19.67
CA ASP A 66 -8.26 9.65 19.75
C ASP A 66 -8.08 8.27 19.07
N VAL A 67 -9.19 7.58 18.78
CA VAL A 67 -9.26 6.35 17.99
C VAL A 67 -8.68 6.53 16.59
N GLY A 68 -8.86 7.71 15.97
CA GLY A 68 -8.35 7.98 14.62
C GLY A 68 -6.83 7.92 14.56
N LEU A 69 -6.14 8.47 15.57
CA LEU A 69 -4.68 8.47 15.62
C LEU A 69 -4.12 7.06 15.87
N GLY A 70 -4.77 6.29 16.74
CA GLY A 70 -4.45 4.89 16.98
C GLY A 70 -4.64 4.00 15.74
N ALA A 71 -5.66 4.29 14.92
CA ALA A 71 -5.88 3.59 13.66
C ALA A 71 -4.79 3.90 12.63
N VAL A 72 -4.31 5.15 12.54
CA VAL A 72 -3.22 5.56 11.64
C VAL A 72 -1.93 4.82 11.99
N VAL A 73 -1.53 4.89 13.26
CA VAL A 73 -0.27 4.27 13.71
C VAL A 73 -0.35 2.76 13.60
N GLY A 74 -1.49 2.15 13.98
CA GLY A 74 -1.67 0.71 13.91
C GLY A 74 -1.68 0.15 12.48
N SER A 75 -2.25 0.88 11.52
CA SER A 75 -2.24 0.44 10.11
C SER A 75 -0.86 0.57 9.47
N ALA A 76 -0.07 1.59 9.81
CA ALA A 76 1.33 1.70 9.38
C ALA A 76 2.20 0.56 9.95
N ASP A 77 2.10 0.28 11.25
CA ASP A 77 2.85 -0.79 11.91
C ASP A 77 2.45 -2.18 11.38
N PHE A 78 1.14 -2.39 11.15
CA PHE A 78 0.63 -3.63 10.58
C PHE A 78 1.12 -3.84 9.15
N ASN A 79 1.14 -2.80 8.32
CA ASN A 79 1.59 -2.91 6.93
C ASN A 79 3.09 -3.26 6.90
N VAL A 80 3.92 -2.56 7.70
CA VAL A 80 5.36 -2.87 7.81
C VAL A 80 5.58 -4.29 8.36
N MET A 81 4.94 -4.68 9.46
CA MET A 81 5.17 -6.01 10.05
C MET A 81 4.63 -7.13 9.15
N LEU A 82 3.39 -7.02 8.69
CA LEU A 82 2.70 -8.11 8.04
C LEU A 82 3.09 -8.24 6.57
N VAL A 83 3.25 -7.15 5.83
CA VAL A 83 3.70 -7.21 4.42
C VAL A 83 5.15 -7.64 4.35
N ILE A 84 6.05 -7.11 5.18
CA ILE A 84 7.45 -7.58 5.19
C ILE A 84 7.53 -9.06 5.59
N SER A 85 6.75 -9.49 6.59
CA SER A 85 6.75 -10.90 7.01
C SER A 85 6.20 -11.83 5.93
N LEU A 86 5.11 -11.45 5.25
CA LEU A 86 4.57 -12.23 4.13
C LEU A 86 5.53 -12.22 2.94
N CYS A 87 6.09 -11.08 2.58
CA CYS A 87 7.11 -10.99 1.55
C CYS A 87 8.31 -11.87 1.89
N ALA A 88 8.79 -11.89 3.14
CA ALA A 88 9.89 -12.74 3.57
C ALA A 88 9.54 -14.24 3.53
N LEU A 89 8.30 -14.62 3.87
CA LEU A 89 7.84 -16.01 3.82
C LEU A 89 7.61 -16.51 2.40
N PHE A 90 7.08 -15.67 1.52
CA PHE A 90 6.73 -16.03 0.14
C PHE A 90 7.83 -15.69 -0.87
N ALA A 91 8.87 -14.94 -0.48
CA ALA A 91 10.09 -14.75 -1.27
C ALA A 91 10.85 -16.07 -1.37
N LYS A 92 10.43 -16.93 -2.30
CA LYS A 92 11.16 -18.12 -2.74
C LYS A 92 12.41 -17.78 -3.55
N GLN A 93 12.60 -16.51 -3.92
CA GLN A 93 13.75 -16.06 -4.68
C GLN A 93 14.85 -15.62 -3.71
N PHE A 94 15.92 -16.42 -3.60
CA PHE A 94 17.18 -15.90 -3.07
C PHE A 94 17.59 -14.73 -3.98
N LEU A 95 17.52 -13.49 -3.46
CA LEU A 95 18.25 -12.39 -4.07
C LEU A 95 19.74 -12.69 -3.87
N VAL A 96 20.32 -13.43 -4.82
CA VAL A 96 21.77 -13.49 -5.03
C VAL A 96 22.15 -12.07 -5.43
N MET A 97 22.48 -11.27 -4.43
CA MET A 97 23.16 -10.01 -4.62
C MET A 97 24.53 -10.37 -5.20
N TYR A 98 24.67 -10.28 -6.53
CA TYR A 98 25.98 -10.33 -7.16
C TYR A 98 26.76 -9.14 -6.62
N MET A 99 27.60 -9.39 -5.60
CA MET A 99 28.72 -8.52 -5.26
C MET A 99 29.67 -8.53 -6.45
N ASN A 100 29.37 -7.74 -7.48
CA ASN A 100 30.35 -7.40 -8.50
C ASN A 100 31.20 -6.25 -7.96
N THR A 101 32.38 -6.65 -7.45
CA THR A 101 33.65 -5.92 -7.40
C THR A 101 33.60 -4.39 -7.38
N ILE A 102 34.00 -3.83 -6.23
CA ILE A 102 35.04 -2.80 -6.16
C ILE A 102 36.11 -3.32 -5.20
#